data_AF-A0A834DMC6-F1
#
_entry.id   AF-A0A834DMC6-F1
#
_cell.length_a   1.000
_cell.length_b   1.000
_cell.length_c   1.000
_cell.angle_alpha   90.00
_cell.angle_beta   90.00
_cell.angle_gamma   90.00
#
_symmetry.space_group_name_H-M   'P 1'
#
loop_
_entity.id
_entity.type
_entity.pdbx_description
1 polymer ?
#
loop_
_entity_poly.entity_id
_entity_poly.type
_entity_poly.pdbx_seq_one_letter_code
_entity_poly.pdbx_strand_id
1 'polypeptide(L)'
;MEETQVPKISSVARIHNQSFSQSLLKVTGTDLENIVYYKNNAPTFANVEPQGLQGFACAVADIATHSKLRRLEFAQDAHGWLDISAFDFTSMVWADSFACAQEKHSICLLLGLVGECLLEPF
;
A
#
# COMPACT_ATOMS: atom_id res chain seq x y z
N MET A 1 13.08 -20.97 -20.27
CA MET A 1 12.58 -19.78 -20.96
C MET A 1 12.71 -18.63 -19.99
N GLU A 2 13.52 -17.64 -20.35
CA GLU A 2 13.97 -16.57 -19.46
C GLU A 2 12.87 -15.52 -19.32
N GLU A 3 12.42 -15.28 -18.09
CA GLU A 3 11.56 -14.14 -17.77
C GLU A 3 12.39 -12.88 -18.03
N THR A 4 11.97 -12.06 -18.99
CA THR A 4 12.66 -10.82 -19.32
C THR A 4 12.84 -10.01 -18.04
N GLN A 5 14.08 -9.59 -17.72
CA GLN A 5 14.35 -8.72 -16.58
C GLN A 5 13.47 -7.46 -16.67
N VAL A 6 12.38 -7.43 -15.91
CA VAL A 6 11.51 -6.26 -15.77
C VAL A 6 12.16 -5.36 -14.71
N PRO A 7 12.52 -4.11 -15.04
CA PRO A 7 13.10 -3.21 -14.06
C PRO A 7 12.13 -2.97 -12.91
N LYS A 8 12.65 -2.96 -11.68
CA LYS A 8 11.85 -2.69 -10.48
C LYS A 8 11.31 -1.26 -10.53
N ILE A 9 10.02 -1.11 -10.34
CA ILE A 9 9.36 0.20 -10.31
C ILE A 9 9.15 0.57 -8.85
N SER A 10 10.02 1.42 -8.31
CA SER A 10 9.92 1.94 -6.95
C SER A 10 9.04 3.19 -6.94
N SER A 11 7.74 3.00 -6.75
CA SER A 11 6.70 4.05 -6.69
C SER A 11 6.47 4.81 -8.00
N VAL A 12 5.19 4.97 -8.37
CA VAL A 12 4.77 5.82 -9.50
C VAL A 12 3.75 6.82 -8.98
N ALA A 13 4.22 8.04 -8.72
CA ALA A 13 3.35 9.17 -8.45
C ALA A 13 2.96 9.86 -9.76
N ARG A 14 1.70 10.30 -9.87
CA ARG A 14 1.18 11.02 -11.04
C ARG A 14 2.03 12.23 -11.43
N ILE A 15 2.61 12.92 -10.45
CA ILE A 15 3.51 14.07 -10.65
C ILE A 15 4.77 13.72 -11.45
N HIS A 16 5.18 12.45 -11.47
CA HIS A 16 6.38 11.98 -12.15
C HIS A 16 6.06 11.19 -13.43
N ASN A 17 4.84 10.66 -13.59
CA ASN A 17 4.50 9.83 -14.74
C ASN A 17 3.03 10.00 -15.17
N GLN A 18 2.71 11.17 -15.74
CA GLN A 18 1.37 11.49 -16.21
C GLN A 18 0.86 10.55 -17.31
N SER A 19 1.74 10.08 -18.20
CA SER A 19 1.39 9.11 -19.27
C SER A 19 0.92 7.77 -18.73
N PHE A 20 1.52 7.32 -17.63
CA PHE A 20 1.10 6.11 -16.92
C PHE A 20 -0.28 6.30 -16.31
N SER A 21 -0.48 7.38 -15.55
CA SER A 21 -1.79 7.69 -14.94
C SER A 21 -2.90 7.84 -15.97
N GLN A 22 -2.64 8.49 -17.12
CA GLN A 22 -3.63 8.61 -18.20
C GLN A 22 -3.98 7.28 -18.85
N SER A 23 -2.97 6.42 -19.07
CA SER A 23 -3.19 5.09 -19.65
C SER A 23 -4.02 4.22 -18.69
N LEU A 24 -3.73 4.32 -17.40
CA LEU A 24 -4.45 3.62 -16.35
C LEU A 24 -5.89 4.10 -16.20
N LEU A 25 -6.11 5.42 -16.20
CA LEU A 25 -7.46 6.02 -16.23
C LEU A 25 -8.27 5.53 -17.43
N LYS A 26 -7.64 5.44 -18.61
CA LYS A 26 -8.32 4.96 -19.83
C LYS A 26 -8.71 3.49 -19.76
N VAL A 27 -7.90 2.65 -19.13
CA VAL A 27 -8.13 1.19 -19.04
C VAL A 27 -9.09 0.85 -17.91
N THR A 28 -8.94 1.48 -16.75
CA THR A 28 -9.65 1.12 -15.52
C THR A 28 -10.84 2.03 -15.23
N GLY A 29 -10.90 3.22 -15.83
CA GLY A 29 -11.86 4.27 -15.47
C GLY A 29 -11.54 4.94 -14.13
N THR A 30 -10.41 4.62 -13.49
CA THR A 30 -10.02 5.12 -12.18
C THR A 30 -8.90 6.15 -12.31
N ASP A 31 -9.11 7.34 -11.74
CA ASP A 31 -8.04 8.35 -11.62
C ASP A 31 -7.17 8.02 -10.42
N LEU A 32 -5.89 7.78 -10.67
CA LEU A 32 -4.94 7.35 -9.65
C LEU A 32 -3.86 8.39 -9.42
N GLU A 33 -3.69 8.76 -8.15
CA GLU A 33 -2.64 9.68 -7.75
C GLU A 33 -1.33 8.98 -7.40
N ASN A 34 -1.40 7.82 -6.74
CA ASN A 34 -0.22 7.08 -6.29
C ASN A 34 -0.47 5.56 -6.28
N ILE A 35 0.60 4.79 -6.50
CA ILE A 35 0.61 3.33 -6.37
C ILE A 35 1.86 2.94 -5.61
N VAL A 36 1.67 2.20 -4.52
CA VAL A 36 2.76 1.65 -3.72
C VAL A 36 2.59 0.14 -3.62
N TYR A 37 3.65 -0.59 -3.95
CA TYR A 37 3.70 -2.03 -3.76
C TYR A 37 4.34 -2.34 -2.41
N TYR A 38 3.53 -2.73 -1.44
CA TYR A 38 3.98 -3.30 -0.18
C TYR A 38 3.50 -4.74 -0.08
N LYS A 39 4.42 -5.63 0.30
CA LYS A 39 4.08 -6.99 0.70
C LYS A 39 3.71 -6.96 2.18
N ASN A 40 2.44 -7.00 2.53
CA ASN A 40 1.97 -6.97 3.92
C ASN A 40 0.58 -7.58 4.07
N ASN A 41 0.34 -8.30 5.16
CA ASN A 41 -0.95 -8.94 5.50
C ASN A 41 -1.97 -7.95 6.08
N ALA A 42 -2.14 -6.77 5.49
CA ALA A 42 -3.09 -5.79 6.00
C ALA A 42 -4.54 -6.19 5.65
N PRO A 43 -5.50 -6.02 6.57
CA PRO A 43 -6.89 -6.34 6.29
C PRO A 43 -7.45 -5.45 5.17
N THR A 44 -8.18 -6.05 4.23
CA THR A 44 -8.95 -5.30 3.23
C THR A 44 -10.17 -4.66 3.87
N PHE A 45 -10.46 -3.39 3.55
CA PHE A 45 -11.66 -2.72 4.03
C PHE A 45 -12.95 -3.42 3.52
N ALA A 46 -13.99 -3.45 4.37
CA ALA A 46 -15.27 -4.10 4.06
C ALA A 46 -16.04 -3.45 2.89
N ASN A 47 -15.71 -2.21 2.53
CA ASN A 47 -16.30 -1.47 1.40
C ASN A 47 -15.53 -1.65 0.08
N VAL A 48 -14.51 -2.51 0.03
CA VAL A 48 -13.74 -2.80 -1.18
C VAL A 48 -14.15 -4.16 -1.74
N GLU A 49 -14.62 -4.17 -2.98
CA GLU A 49 -14.94 -5.41 -3.69
C GLU A 49 -13.65 -6.15 -4.07
N PRO A 50 -13.43 -7.40 -3.60
CA PRO A 50 -12.18 -8.11 -3.83
C PRO A 50 -11.84 -8.32 -5.32
N GLN A 51 -12.85 -8.57 -6.15
CA GLN A 51 -12.69 -8.79 -7.59
C GLN A 51 -12.28 -7.50 -8.31
N GLY A 52 -12.89 -6.37 -7.93
CA GLY A 52 -12.51 -5.06 -8.45
C GLY A 52 -11.06 -4.71 -8.09
N LEU A 53 -10.65 -4.96 -6.84
CA LEU A 53 -9.29 -4.71 -6.37
C LEU A 53 -8.25 -5.57 -7.12
N GLN A 54 -8.55 -6.86 -7.36
CA GLN A 54 -7.68 -7.75 -8.13
C GLN A 54 -7.54 -7.30 -9.59
N GLY A 55 -8.65 -7.03 -10.27
CA GLY A 55 -8.64 -6.59 -11.67
C GLY A 55 -7.87 -5.28 -11.84
N PHE A 56 -8.01 -4.38 -10.87
CA PHE A 56 -7.26 -3.14 -10.82
C PHE A 56 -5.76 -3.37 -10.64
N ALA A 57 -5.34 -4.18 -9.66
CA ALA A 57 -3.94 -4.52 -9.43
C ALA A 57 -3.30 -5.19 -10.67
N CYS A 58 -4.04 -6.04 -11.37
CA CYS A 58 -3.60 -6.63 -12.64
C CYS A 58 -3.38 -5.57 -13.72
N ALA A 59 -4.34 -4.67 -13.94
CA ALA A 59 -4.21 -3.61 -14.95
C ALA A 59 -3.01 -2.71 -14.66
N VAL A 60 -2.79 -2.36 -13.39
CA VAL A 60 -1.62 -1.61 -12.93
C VAL A 60 -0.33 -2.34 -13.27
N ALA A 61 -0.21 -3.61 -12.90
CA ALA A 61 1.00 -4.39 -13.12
C ALA A 61 1.28 -4.59 -14.61
N ASP A 62 0.25 -4.83 -15.42
CA ASP A 62 0.38 -4.95 -16.87
C ASP A 62 0.90 -3.66 -17.50
N ILE A 63 0.32 -2.51 -17.14
CA ILE A 63 0.77 -1.21 -17.68
C ILE A 63 2.18 -0.88 -17.21
N ALA A 64 2.46 -1.08 -15.92
CA ALA A 64 3.75 -0.76 -15.30
C ALA A 64 4.87 -1.60 -15.91
N THR A 65 4.60 -2.88 -16.19
CA THR A 65 5.60 -3.79 -16.78
C THR A 65 5.59 -3.82 -18.30
N HIS A 66 4.74 -3.01 -18.96
CA HIS A 66 4.54 -3.03 -20.41
C HIS A 66 4.18 -4.43 -20.93
N SER A 67 3.31 -5.14 -20.20
CA SER A 67 2.86 -6.51 -20.49
C SER A 67 4.00 -7.53 -20.61
N LYS A 68 5.16 -7.26 -19.98
CA LYS A 68 6.30 -8.18 -19.99
C LYS A 68 6.17 -9.32 -18.99
N LEU A 69 5.29 -9.19 -17.99
CA LEU A 69 4.91 -10.28 -17.10
C LEU A 69 3.96 -11.22 -17.84
N ARG A 70 4.44 -12.42 -18.17
CA ARG A 70 3.66 -13.41 -18.94
C ARG A 70 2.55 -14.06 -18.11
N ARG A 71 2.69 -14.07 -16.79
CA ARG A 71 1.74 -14.68 -15.86
C ARG A 71 1.75 -13.91 -14.55
N LEU A 72 0.70 -13.12 -14.33
CA LEU A 72 0.49 -12.47 -13.04
C LEU A 72 -0.17 -13.48 -12.11
N GLU A 73 0.54 -13.87 -11.05
CA GLU A 73 -0.04 -14.67 -9.97
C GLU A 73 0.12 -13.89 -8.67
N PHE A 74 -0.98 -13.74 -7.94
CA PHE A 74 -0.92 -13.18 -6.60
C PHE A 74 -0.30 -14.19 -5.65
N ALA A 75 0.63 -13.72 -4.83
CA ALA A 75 1.08 -14.48 -3.68
C ALA A 75 -0.09 -14.69 -2.71
N GLN A 76 -0.02 -15.74 -1.91
CA GLN A 76 -0.95 -15.95 -0.82
C GLN A 76 -0.35 -15.44 0.49
N ASP A 77 -1.17 -14.79 1.31
CA ASP A 77 -0.82 -14.37 2.65
C ASP A 77 -0.78 -15.56 3.63
N ALA A 78 -0.51 -15.29 4.91
CA ALA A 78 -0.43 -16.33 5.95
C ALA A 78 -1.76 -17.07 6.20
N HIS A 79 -2.87 -16.53 5.71
CA HIS A 79 -4.21 -17.07 5.85
C HIS A 79 -4.72 -17.72 4.54
N GLY A 80 -3.93 -17.69 3.45
CA GLY A 80 -4.27 -18.25 2.15
C GLY A 80 -5.07 -17.31 1.24
N TRP A 81 -5.30 -16.06 1.65
CA TRP A 81 -5.91 -15.04 0.79
C TRP A 81 -4.89 -14.45 -0.17
N LEU A 82 -5.36 -13.81 -1.24
CA LEU A 82 -4.46 -13.09 -2.14
C LEU A 82 -3.82 -11.91 -1.39
N ASP A 83 -2.50 -11.80 -1.49
CA ASP A 83 -1.67 -10.76 -0.88
C ASP A 83 -1.87 -9.41 -1.59
N ILE A 84 -3.07 -8.84 -1.41
CA ILE A 84 -3.51 -7.55 -1.95
C ILE A 84 -4.35 -6.86 -0.91
N SER A 85 -4.00 -5.61 -0.59
CA SER A 85 -4.72 -4.80 0.38
C SER A 85 -4.93 -3.39 -0.15
N ALA A 86 -5.99 -2.72 0.33
CA ALA A 86 -6.22 -1.30 0.11
C ALA A 86 -5.98 -0.56 1.44
N PHE A 87 -5.36 0.63 1.36
CA PHE A 87 -5.03 1.47 2.52
C PHE A 87 -5.67 2.84 2.36
N ASP A 88 -6.14 3.42 3.46
CA ASP A 88 -6.59 4.81 3.51
C ASP A 88 -5.43 5.70 3.94
N PHE A 89 -4.97 6.58 3.03
CA PHE A 89 -3.91 7.56 3.28
C PHE A 89 -4.45 8.96 3.62
N THR A 90 -5.77 9.11 3.79
CA THR A 90 -6.41 10.41 4.06
C THR A 90 -6.16 10.85 5.50
N SER A 91 -6.06 9.90 6.41
CA SER A 91 -5.85 10.15 7.83
C SER A 91 -4.38 9.92 8.15
N MET A 92 -3.70 10.94 8.66
CA MET A 92 -2.38 10.80 9.27
C MET A 92 -2.56 10.99 10.77
N VAL A 93 -2.26 9.97 11.56
CA VAL A 93 -2.31 10.08 13.02
C VAL A 93 -0.91 10.36 13.56
N TRP A 94 -0.81 11.36 14.43
CA TRP A 94 0.40 11.62 15.20
C TRP A 94 0.06 11.63 16.69
N ALA A 95 0.99 11.17 17.52
CA ALA A 95 0.86 11.34 18.95
C ALA A 95 1.15 12.80 19.35
N ASP A 96 0.32 13.38 20.22
CA ASP A 96 0.58 14.71 20.78
C ASP A 96 1.88 14.77 21.61
N SER A 97 2.37 13.62 22.08
CA SER A 97 3.61 13.50 22.84
C SER A 97 4.24 12.12 22.69
N PHE A 98 5.57 12.11 22.62
CA PHE A 98 6.39 10.89 22.47
C PHE A 98 6.51 10.09 23.77
N ALA A 99 6.31 10.75 24.91
CA ALA A 99 6.36 10.15 26.23
C ALA A 99 5.48 10.93 27.22
N CYS A 100 4.99 10.26 28.25
CA CYS A 100 4.36 10.90 29.40
C CYS A 100 4.80 10.21 30.70
N ALA A 101 4.90 10.99 31.78
CA ALA A 101 5.12 10.47 33.12
C ALA A 101 3.82 10.52 33.89
N GLN A 102 3.44 9.41 34.54
CA GLN A 102 2.27 9.32 35.40
C GLN A 102 2.70 8.93 36.81
N GLU A 103 2.18 9.62 37.82
CA GLU A 103 2.47 9.32 39.22
C GLU A 103 1.22 8.83 39.95
N LYS A 104 1.34 7.72 40.67
CA LYS A 104 0.27 7.21 41.54
C LYS A 104 0.88 6.60 42.81
N HIS A 105 0.39 7.01 43.98
CA HIS A 105 0.90 6.57 45.28
C HIS A 105 2.43 6.74 45.44
N SER A 106 3.00 7.87 45.02
CA SER A 106 4.44 8.15 45.03
C SER A 106 5.29 7.24 44.13
N ILE A 107 4.66 6.51 43.21
CA ILE A 107 5.35 5.71 42.19
C ILE A 107 5.20 6.44 40.86
N CYS A 108 6.33 6.80 40.26
CA CYS A 108 6.40 7.41 38.93
C CYS A 108 6.58 6.32 37.85
N LEU A 109 5.74 6.36 36.83
CA LEU A 109 5.79 5.50 35.65
C LEU A 109 6.03 6.37 34.42
N LEU A 110 7.10 6.10 33.69
CA LEU A 110 7.38 6.73 32.39
C LEU A 110 6.86 5.82 31.27
N LEU A 111 5.97 6.33 30.43
CA LEU A 111 5.49 5.67 29.23
C LEU A 111 6.07 6.37 28.00
N GLY A 112 6.56 5.60 27.04
CA GLY A 112 7.03 6.10 25.74
C GLY A 112 6.31 5.40 24.61
N LEU A 113 5.99 6.15 23.56
CA LEU A 113 5.46 5.62 22.29
C LEU A 113 6.61 5.42 21.30
N VAL A 114 6.61 4.30 20.59
CA VAL A 114 7.63 3.94 19.60
C VAL A 114 6.95 3.29 18.38
N GLY A 115 7.41 3.61 17.17
CA GLY A 115 6.91 3.02 15.92
C GLY A 115 5.74 3.79 15.31
N GLU A 116 4.86 3.10 14.58
CA GLU A 116 3.73 3.71 13.84
C GLU A 116 2.72 4.43 14.76
N CYS A 117 2.63 4.02 16.04
CA CYS A 117 1.81 4.72 17.05
C CYS A 117 2.28 6.15 17.36
N LEU A 118 3.46 6.53 16.86
CA LEU A 118 4.07 7.83 17.07
C LEU A 118 3.91 8.73 15.84
N LEU A 119 4.18 8.15 14.66
CA LEU A 119 4.09 8.79 13.36
C LEU A 119 3.90 7.68 12.32
N GLU A 120 2.77 7.67 11.62
CA GLU A 120 2.58 6.78 10.47
C GLU A 120 3.41 7.31 9.28
N PRO A 121 4.44 6.58 8.80
CA PRO A 121 5.22 7.01 7.64
C PRO A 121 4.46 6.74 6.33
N PHE A 122 4.67 7.61 5.33
CA PHE A 122 4.11 7.49 3.98
C PHE A 122 4.85 6.46 3.11
#